data_AF-A0A950SMN0-F1
#
_entry.id   AF-A0A950SMN0-F1
#
_cell.length_a   1.000
_cell.length_b   1.000
_cell.length_c   1.000
_cell.angle_alpha   90.00
_cell.angle_beta   90.00
_cell.angle_gamma   90.00
#
_symmetry.space_group_name_H-M   'P 1'
#
loop_
_entity.id
_entity.type
_entity.pdbx_description
1 polymer ?
#
loop_
_entity_poly.entity_id
_entity_poly.type
_entity_poly.pdbx_seq_one_letter_code
_entity_poly.pdbx_strand_id
1 'polypeptide(L)'
;MELLVGPLLQRNGGYSYDTFTAADGLRRSFRYLQIEAARYDQRALVAEARRDPRCEVRICETQGEFEQLVRKPRATGATAAEPGKED
;
A
#
# COMPACT_ATOMS: atom_id res chain seq x y z
N MET A 1 10.17 4.36 -1.17
CA MET A 1 9.32 3.25 -0.68
C MET A 1 7.90 3.54 -1.14
N GLU A 2 7.12 2.56 -1.58
CA GLU A 2 5.69 2.80 -1.91
C GLU A 2 4.82 2.02 -0.93
N LEU A 3 3.91 2.73 -0.29
CA LEU A 3 2.88 2.24 0.62
C LEU A 3 1.54 2.23 -0.12
N LEU A 4 1.01 1.02 -0.33
CA LEU A 4 -0.34 0.82 -0.83
C LEU A 4 -1.29 0.77 0.36
N VAL A 5 -2.41 1.49 0.27
CA VAL A 5 -3.48 1.48 1.26
C VAL A 5 -4.75 1.01 0.57
N GLY A 6 -5.27 -0.14 0.99
CA GLY A 6 -6.50 -0.72 0.45
C GLY A 6 -7.75 0.03 0.91
N PRO A 7 -8.91 -0.26 0.31
CA PRO A 7 -10.16 0.38 0.71
C PRO A 7 -10.60 -0.07 2.11
N LEU A 8 -11.51 0.72 2.70
CA LEU A 8 -12.23 0.29 3.89
C LEU A 8 -13.24 -0.79 3.52
N LEU A 9 -13.15 -1.93 4.20
CA LEU A 9 -14.01 -3.07 3.99
C LEU A 9 -14.67 -3.50 5.29
N GLN A 10 -15.93 -3.89 5.19
CA GLN A 10 -16.63 -4.53 6.29
C GLN A 10 -16.21 -6.00 6.35
N ARG A 11 -15.65 -6.41 7.50
CA ARG A 11 -15.16 -7.77 7.75
C ARG A 11 -15.42 -8.15 9.21
N ASN A 12 -15.91 -9.36 9.45
CA ASN A 12 -16.10 -9.93 10.80
C ASN A 12 -16.84 -8.99 11.78
N GLY A 13 -17.92 -8.36 11.30
CA GLY A 13 -18.76 -7.44 12.09
C GLY A 13 -18.13 -6.08 12.39
N GLY A 14 -17.03 -5.70 11.73
CA GLY A 14 -16.43 -4.38 11.84
C GLY A 14 -15.84 -3.90 10.52
N TYR A 15 -15.07 -2.83 10.57
CA TYR A 15 -14.40 -2.19 9.44
C TYR A 15 -12.89 -2.29 9.61
N SER A 16 -12.20 -2.55 8.50
CA SER A 16 -10.74 -2.60 8.44
C SER A 16 -10.28 -2.25 7.03
N TYR A 17 -9.00 -1.92 6.89
CA TYR A 17 -8.33 -1.80 5.60
C TYR A 17 -7.03 -2.59 5.66
N ASP A 18 -6.50 -2.94 4.49
CA ASP A 18 -5.20 -3.57 4.38
C ASP A 18 -4.17 -2.52 3.89
N THR A 19 -2.91 -2.74 4.21
CA THR A 19 -1.77 -1.94 3.78
C THR A 19 -0.70 -2.87 3.25
N PHE A 20 0.11 -2.39 2.31
CA PHE A 20 1.18 -3.20 1.75
C PHE A 20 2.40 -2.34 1.44
N THR A 21 3.56 -2.84 1.83
CA THR A 21 4.86 -2.39 1.34
C THR A 21 5.63 -3.61 0.82
N ALA A 22 6.58 -3.39 -0.09
CA ALA A 22 7.43 -4.48 -0.56
C ALA A 22 8.33 -5.06 0.54
N ALA A 23 8.62 -4.27 1.59
CA ALA A 23 9.48 -4.68 2.69
C ALA A 23 8.71 -5.47 3.77
N ASP A 24 7.50 -5.03 4.14
CA ASP A 24 6.72 -5.61 5.24
C ASP A 24 5.64 -6.59 4.77
N GLY A 25 5.36 -6.62 3.47
CA GLY A 25 4.27 -7.39 2.91
C GLY A 25 2.89 -6.85 3.30
N LEU A 26 1.89 -7.72 3.24
CA LEU A 26 0.51 -7.36 3.52
C LEU A 26 0.27 -7.28 5.04
N ARG A 27 -0.22 -6.13 5.49
CA ARG A 27 -0.61 -5.90 6.89
C ARG A 27 -2.05 -5.42 6.95
N ARG A 28 -2.81 -5.98 7.89
CA ARG A 28 -4.19 -5.56 8.14
C ARG A 28 -4.24 -4.55 9.28
N SER A 29 -5.11 -3.54 9.15
CA SER A 29 -5.42 -2.61 10.23
C SER A 29 -6.10 -3.33 11.40
N PHE A 30 -6.29 -2.61 12.50
CA PHE A 30 -7.23 -3.06 13.52
C PHE A 30 -8.65 -3.20 12.97
N ARG A 31 -9.47 -3.99 13.67
CA ARG A 31 -10.92 -4.03 13.45
C ARG A 31 -11.55 -2.89 14.23
N TYR A 32 -12.22 -2.00 13.54
CA TYR A 32 -13.01 -0.92 14.11
C TYR A 32 -14.49 -1.27 14.10
N LEU A 33 -15.24 -0.89 15.13
CA LEU A 33 -16.70 -1.11 15.14
C LEU A 33 -17.45 -0.09 14.26
N GLN A 34 -16.86 1.09 14.08
CA GLN A 34 -17.45 2.20 13.33
C GLN A 34 -16.60 2.52 12.09
N ILE A 35 -17.27 2.76 10.95
CA ILE A 35 -16.59 3.09 9.70
C ILE A 35 -15.83 4.41 9.78
N GLU A 36 -16.35 5.37 10.55
CA GLU A 36 -15.72 6.69 10.73
C GLU A 36 -14.38 6.59 11.46
N ALA A 37 -14.30 5.72 12.49
CA ALA A 37 -13.06 5.47 13.20
C ALA A 37 -11.99 4.84 12.29
N ALA A 38 -12.39 3.85 11.48
CA ALA A 38 -11.49 3.24 10.50
C ALA A 38 -11.03 4.25 9.44
N ARG A 39 -11.93 5.14 8.99
CA ARG A 39 -11.63 6.19 8.02
C ARG A 39 -10.70 7.24 8.61
N TYR A 40 -10.89 7.61 9.87
CA TYR A 40 -10.00 8.54 10.57
C TYR A 40 -8.58 7.96 10.66
N ASP A 41 -8.45 6.72 11.13
CA ASP A 41 -7.16 6.03 11.24
C ASP A 41 -6.45 5.90 9.87
N GLN A 42 -7.17 5.48 8.84
CA GLN A 42 -6.62 5.39 7.48
C GLN A 42 -6.10 6.74 6.97
N ARG A 43 -6.86 7.81 7.20
CA ARG A 43 -6.44 9.17 6.82
C ARG A 43 -5.23 9.65 7.62
N ALA A 44 -5.18 9.35 8.91
CA ALA A 44 -4.05 9.67 9.77
C ALA A 44 -2.78 8.95 9.30
N LEU A 45 -2.87 7.66 8.99
CA LEU A 45 -1.77 6.86 8.42
C LEU A 45 -1.26 7.48 7.11
N VAL A 46 -2.17 7.79 6.18
CA VAL A 46 -1.81 8.40 4.89
C VAL A 46 -1.15 9.76 5.09
N ALA A 47 -1.71 10.60 5.97
CA ALA A 47 -1.18 11.92 6.25
C ALA A 47 0.24 11.85 6.84
N GLU A 48 0.47 10.92 7.77
CA GLU A 48 1.79 10.69 8.36
C GLU A 48 2.78 10.16 7.33
N ALA A 49 2.39 9.15 6.55
CA ALA A 49 3.26 8.57 5.52
C ALA A 49 3.66 9.60 4.45
N ARG A 50 2.77 10.52 4.10
CA ARG A 50 3.06 11.62 3.15
C ARG A 50 4.00 12.69 3.70
N ARG A 51 4.32 12.71 4.99
CA ARG A 51 5.34 13.62 5.55
C ARG A 51 6.74 13.21 5.14
N ASP A 52 6.97 11.93 4.84
CA ASP A 52 8.23 11.46 4.29
C ASP A 52 8.21 11.60 2.75
N PRO A 53 9.02 12.51 2.15
CA PRO A 53 9.07 12.67 0.70
C PRO A 53 9.61 11.43 -0.04
N ARG A 54 10.22 10.47 0.68
CA ARG A 54 10.69 9.19 0.10
C ARG A 54 9.59 8.13 0.09
N CYS A 55 8.43 8.41 0.69
CA CYS A 55 7.29 7.51 0.77
C CYS A 55 6.21 7.91 -0.24
N GLU A 56 6.06 7.12 -1.29
CA GLU A 56 4.95 7.25 -2.24
C GLU A 56 3.72 6.53 -1.67
N VAL A 57 2.64 7.29 -1.42
CA VAL A 57 1.42 6.74 -0.80
C VAL A 57 0.31 6.66 -1.83
N ARG A 58 -0.16 5.45 -2.10
CA ARG A 58 -1.27 5.20 -3.02
C ARG A 58 -2.48 4.59 -2.30
N ILE A 59 -3.59 5.31 -2.32
CA ILE A 59 -4.87 4.85 -1.79
C ILE A 59 -5.64 4.17 -2.91
N CYS A 60 -6.07 2.95 -2.69
CA CYS A 60 -6.89 2.19 -3.63
C CYS A 60 -8.37 2.34 -3.26
N GLU A 61 -9.21 2.58 -4.25
CA GLU A 61 -10.64 2.77 -4.02
C GLU A 61 -11.40 1.44 -3.95
N THR A 62 -10.83 0.39 -4.56
CA THR A 62 -11.44 -0.94 -4.61
C THR A 62 -10.47 -2.03 -4.21
N GLN A 63 -11.01 -3.15 -3.74
CA GLN A 63 -10.21 -4.31 -3.35
C GLN A 63 -9.47 -4.90 -4.56
N GLY A 64 -10.13 -4.92 -5.72
CA GLY A 64 -9.54 -5.41 -6.96
C GLY A 64 -8.37 -4.56 -7.45
N GLU A 65 -8.42 -3.23 -7.31
CA GLU A 65 -7.28 -2.36 -7.60
C GLU A 65 -6.10 -2.68 -6.66
N PHE A 66 -6.38 -2.76 -5.35
CA PHE A 66 -5.37 -3.04 -4.35
C PHE A 66 -4.67 -4.39 -4.61
N GLU A 67 -5.44 -5.45 -4.87
CA GLU A 67 -4.90 -6.78 -5.16
C GLU A 67 -4.06 -6.81 -6.44
N GLN A 68 -4.48 -6.08 -7.48
CA GLN A 68 -3.69 -5.97 -8.72
C GLN A 68 -2.34 -5.30 -8.46
N LEU A 69 -2.31 -4.22 -7.66
CA LEU A 69 -1.09 -3.50 -7.34
C LEU A 69 -0.15 -4.32 -6.42
N VAL A 70 -0.72 -5.06 -5.47
CA VAL A 70 0.04 -5.97 -4.60
C VAL A 70 0.69 -7.11 -5.40
N ARG A 71 -0.03 -7.65 -6.40
CA ARG A 71 0.45 -8.77 -7.23
C ARG A 71 1.38 -8.34 -8.35
N LYS A 72 1.38 -7.07 -8.73
CA LYS A 72 2.21 -6.59 -9.85
C LYS A 72 3.68 -6.79 -9.47
N PRO A 73 4.46 -7.60 -10.22
CA PRO A 73 5.89 -7.66 -10.01
C PRO A 73 6.43 -6.27 -10.31
N ARG A 74 6.91 -5.58 -9.27
CA ARG A 74 7.59 -4.31 -9.51
C ARG A 74 8.86 -4.67 -10.26
N ALA A 75 8.96 -4.20 -11.51
CA ALA A 75 10.23 -4.08 -12.19
C ALA A 75 11.11 -3.26 -11.26
N THR A 76 11.97 -3.96 -10.52
CA THR A 76 12.99 -3.32 -9.72
C THR A 76 13.78 -2.49 -10.71
N GLY A 77 13.94 -1.19 -10.41
CA GLY A 77 14.96 -0.38 -11.08
C GLY A 77 16.32 -0.99 -10.76
N ALA A 78 16.68 -2.06 -11.46
CA ALA A 78 18.03 -2.50 -11.65
C ALA A 78 18.41 -1.91 -13.01
N THR A 79 19.21 -0.85 -12.93
CA THR A 79 20.00 -0.25 -14.00
C THR A 79 20.34 -1.29 -15.06
N ALA A 80 19.98 -1.00 -16.30
CA ALA A 80 20.57 -1.64 -17.45
C ALA A 80 22.09 -1.46 -17.36
N ALA A 81 22.80 -2.49 -16.91
CA ALA A 81 24.21 -2.63 -17.19
C ALA A 81 24.29 -3.16 -18.63
N GLU A 82 24.64 -2.27 -19.55
CA GLU A 82 25.02 -2.60 -20.91
C GLU A 82 26.08 -3.72 -20.87
N PRO A 83 25.93 -4.82 -21.64
CA PRO A 83 27.06 -5.69 -21.86
C PRO A 83 28.00 -4.97 -22.83
N GLY A 84 29.10 -4.47 -22.28
CA GLY A 84 30.23 -3.96 -23.03
C GLY A 84 30.64 -4.98 -24.10
N LYS A 85 30.57 -4.53 -25.35
CA LYS A 85 31.31 -5.11 -26.46
C LYS A 85 32.77 -4.69 -26.27
N GLU A 86 33.66 -5.64 -26.04
CA GLU A 86 35.10 -5.44 -26.23
C GLU A 86 35.66 -6.64 -27.00
N ASP A 87 36.59 -6.30 -27.89
CA ASP A 87 37.12 -6.97 -29.10
C ASP A 87 37.61 -8.43 -28.97
#